data_AF-A0A495THT9-F1
#
_entry.id   AF-A0A495THT9-F1
#
_cell.length_a   1.000
_cell.length_b   1.000
_cell.length_c   1.000
_cell.angle_alpha   90.00
_cell.angle_beta   90.00
_cell.angle_gamma   90.00
#
_symmetry.space_group_name_H-M   'P 1'
#
loop_
_entity.id
_entity.type
_entity.pdbx_description
1 polymer ?
#
loop_
_entity_poly.entity_id
_entity_poly.type
_entity_poly.pdbx_seq_one_letter_code
_entity_poly.pdbx_strand_id
1 'polypeptide(L)' 'MSPIHVLHGQPTPEELATVLAVVQARAAAAHAAAEAARQAGAGPASPWNDRSRLLRPALHPGVNAWRTSGWAR' A
#
# COMPACT_ATOMS: atom_id res chain seq x y z
N MET A 1 8.87 -9.33 -14.63
CA MET A 1 8.29 -10.68 -14.56
C MET A 1 9.38 -11.67 -14.89
N SER A 2 9.55 -12.70 -14.08
CA SER A 2 10.47 -13.78 -14.42
C SER A 2 9.98 -14.50 -15.69
N PRO A 3 10.88 -14.95 -16.58
CA PRO A 3 10.50 -15.68 -17.79
C PRO A 3 9.74 -16.98 -17.45
N ILE A 4 8.77 -17.34 -18.28
CA ILE A 4 8.02 -18.60 -18.16
C ILE A 4 8.73 -19.67 -19.00
N HIS A 5 9.04 -20.81 -18.38
CA HIS A 5 9.74 -21.92 -19.02
C HIS A 5 8.91 -23.20 -18.97
N VAL A 6 8.89 -23.93 -20.09
CA VAL A 6 8.38 -25.30 -20.13
C VAL A 6 9.52 -26.22 -19.70
N LEU A 7 9.37 -26.86 -18.55
CA LEU A 7 10.40 -27.77 -18.02
C LEU A 7 10.25 -29.20 -18.56
N HIS A 8 9.02 -29.63 -18.84
CA HIS A 8 8.70 -30.99 -19.30
C HIS A 8 7.54 -30.96 -20.30
N GLY A 9 7.52 -31.93 -21.22
CA GLY A 9 6.48 -32.07 -22.25
C GLY A 9 6.78 -31.26 -23.53
N GLN A 10 5.88 -31.37 -24.50
CA GLN A 10 5.91 -30.65 -25.78
C GLN A 10 4.50 -30.08 -26.04
N PRO A 11 4.09 -29.01 -25.33
CA PRO A 11 2.77 -28.43 -25.51
C PRO A 11 2.64 -27.87 -26.93
N THR A 12 1.44 -27.93 -27.48
CA THR A 12 1.20 -27.26 -28.77
C THR A 12 1.25 -25.74 -28.58
N PRO A 13 1.50 -24.96 -29.65
CA PRO A 13 1.45 -23.51 -29.58
C PRO A 13 0.13 -22.97 -29.02
N GLU A 14 -0.98 -23.63 -29.34
CA GLU A 14 -2.33 -23.26 -28.88
C GLU A 14 -2.51 -23.48 -27.37
N GLU A 15 -2.01 -24.61 -26.85
CA GLU A 15 -2.03 -24.89 -25.42
C GLU A 15 -1.17 -23.89 -24.65
N LEU A 16 0.03 -23.58 -25.16
CA LEU A 16 0.90 -22.58 -24.57
C LEU A 16 0.24 -21.19 -24.57
N ALA A 17 -0.37 -20.79 -25.68
CA ALA A 17 -1.11 -19.54 -25.79
C ALA A 17 -2.26 -19.46 -24.77
N THR A 18 -2.98 -20.56 -24.58
CA THR A 18 -4.08 -20.65 -23.61
C THR A 18 -3.58 -20.45 -22.18
N VAL A 19 -2.48 -21.12 -21.80
CA VAL A 19 -1.89 -20.97 -20.47
C VAL A 19 -1.39 -19.55 -20.25
N LEU A 20 -0.70 -18.96 -21.24
CA LEU A 20 -0.23 -17.59 -21.16
C LEU A 20 -1.38 -16.60 -20.99
N ALA A 21 -2.49 -16.77 -21.73
CA ALA A 21 -3.67 -15.92 -21.62
C ALA A 21 -4.27 -15.96 -20.20
N VAL A 22 -4.39 -17.16 -19.61
CA VAL A 22 -4.91 -17.32 -18.24
C VAL A 22 -3.98 -16.69 -17.21
N VAL A 23 -2.66 -16.92 -17.31
CA VAL A 23 -1.67 -16.34 -16.38
C VAL A 23 -1.70 -14.81 -16.45
N GLN A 24 -1.74 -14.24 -17.65
CA GLN A 24 -1.83 -12.79 -17.84
C GLN A 24 -3.14 -12.23 -17.29
N ALA A 25 -4.28 -12.87 -17.55
CA ALA A 25 -5.57 -12.45 -17.02
C ALA A 25 -5.59 -12.44 -15.48
N ARG A 26 -5.02 -13.47 -14.84
CA ARG A 26 -4.91 -13.53 -13.37
C ARG A 26 -3.96 -12.47 -12.82
N ALA A 27 -2.83 -12.22 -13.48
CA ALA A 27 -1.90 -11.16 -13.08
C ALA A 27 -2.56 -9.78 -13.19
N ALA A 28 -3.29 -9.51 -14.28
CA ALA A 28 -4.03 -8.28 -14.47
C ALA A 28 -5.13 -8.10 -13.40
N ALA A 29 -5.88 -9.17 -13.09
CA ALA A 29 -6.88 -9.13 -12.02
C ALA A 29 -6.27 -8.86 -10.64
N ALA A 30 -5.12 -9.48 -10.32
CA ALA A 30 -4.40 -9.21 -9.08
C ALA A 30 -3.90 -7.77 -8.99
N HIS A 31 -3.37 -7.23 -10.09
CA HIS A 31 -2.98 -5.83 -10.18
C HIS A 31 -4.17 -4.89 -9.99
N ALA A 32 -5.29 -5.14 -10.66
CA ALA A 32 -6.51 -4.34 -10.52
C ALA A 32 -7.06 -4.40 -9.08
N ALA A 33 -7.03 -5.57 -8.43
CA ALA A 33 -7.45 -5.72 -7.04
C ALA A 33 -6.51 -4.95 -6.08
N ALA A 34 -5.20 -5.00 -6.30
CA ALA A 34 -4.24 -4.22 -5.51
C ALA A 34 -4.45 -2.72 -5.71
N GLU A 35 -4.71 -2.29 -6.94
CA GLU A 35 -5.03 -0.91 -7.28
C GLU A 35 -6.30 -0.44 -6.55
N ALA A 36 -7.38 -1.21 -6.70
CA ALA A 36 -8.65 -0.98 -6.02
C ALA A 36 -8.49 -0.94 -4.50
N ALA A 37 -7.65 -1.81 -3.93
CA ALA A 37 -7.34 -1.79 -2.50
C ALA A 37 -6.57 -0.52 -2.09
N ARG A 38 -5.68 0.02 -2.93
CA ARG A 38 -5.02 1.32 -2.66
C ARG A 38 -6.01 2.47 -2.70
N GLN A 39 -6.96 2.45 -3.64
CA GLN A 39 -7.98 3.48 -3.77
C GLN A 39 -9.04 3.40 -2.65
N ALA A 40 -9.45 2.18 -2.29
CA ALA A 40 -10.34 1.94 -1.14
C ALA A 40 -9.63 2.18 0.21
N GLY A 41 -8.31 1.96 0.26
CA GLY A 41 -7.42 2.28 1.37
C GLY A 41 -7.18 3.78 1.59
N ALA A 42 -7.73 4.63 0.71
CA ALA A 42 -7.94 6.06 0.97
C ALA A 42 -9.21 6.31 1.83
N GLY A 43 -9.70 5.30 2.54
CA GLY A 43 -10.51 5.53 3.74
C GLY A 43 -9.75 6.40 4.76
N PRO A 44 -10.43 6.96 5.77
CA PRO A 44 -9.77 7.78 6.78
C PRO A 44 -8.56 7.04 7.33
N ALA A 45 -7.41 7.73 7.36
CA ALA A 45 -6.15 7.13 7.78
C ALA A 45 -6.38 6.36 9.09
N SER A 46 -6.15 5.04 9.08
CA SER A 46 -6.24 4.23 10.29
C SER A 46 -5.47 4.94 11.41
N PRO A 47 -6.00 5.05 12.63
CA PRO A 47 -5.29 5.68 13.75
C PRO A 47 -3.90 5.05 14.03
N TRP A 48 -3.68 3.83 13.52
CA TRP A 48 -2.40 3.12 13.56
C TRP A 48 -1.41 3.55 12.47
N ASN A 49 -1.91 4.02 11.32
CA ASN A 49 -1.11 4.53 10.20
C ASN A 49 -1.00 6.06 10.18
N ASP A 50 -1.55 6.76 11.18
CA ASP A 50 -1.45 8.21 11.28
C ASP A 50 -0.01 8.62 11.61
N ARG A 51 0.69 9.13 10.58
CA ARG A 51 2.06 9.64 10.71
C ARG A 51 2.15 10.90 11.59
N SER A 52 1.04 11.59 11.86
CA SER A 52 1.03 12.73 12.78
C SER A 52 1.51 12.32 14.18
N ARG A 53 1.32 11.05 14.58
CA ARG A 53 1.78 10.47 15.84
C ARG A 53 3.31 10.36 15.93
N LEU A 54 4.01 10.38 14.80
CA LEU A 54 5.48 10.39 14.73
C LEU A 54 6.05 11.82 14.74
N LEU A 55 5.20 12.82 14.56
CA LEU A 55 5.58 14.21 14.56
C LEU A 55 5.30 14.83 15.93
N ARG A 56 6.03 15.90 16.25
CA ARG A 56 5.73 16.69 17.44
C ARG A 56 4.34 17.34 17.26
N PRO A 57 3.42 17.19 18.23
CA PRO A 57 2.12 17.87 18.17
C PRO A 57 2.30 19.37 18.01
N ALA A 58 1.40 19.99 17.23
CA ALA A 58 1.37 21.45 17.10
C ALA A 58 1.15 22.08 18.48
N LEU A 59 1.90 23.14 18.78
CA LEU A 59 1.62 23.93 19.98
C LEU A 59 0.33 24.71 19.75
N HIS A 60 -0.69 24.43 20.56
CA HIS A 60 -1.90 25.23 20.57
C HIS A 60 -1.69 26.47 21.45
N PRO A 61 -1.82 27.70 20.91
CA PRO A 61 -1.78 28.90 21.73
C PRO A 61 -2.97 28.89 22.68
N GLY A 62 -2.76 29.29 23.93
CA GLY A 62 -3.80 29.34 24.93
C GLY A 62 -3.33 30.10 26.16
N VAL A 63 -4.28 30.73 26.86
CA VAL A 63 -3.98 31.37 28.15
C VAL A 63 -3.38 30.29 29.04
N ASN A 64 -2.15 30.51 29.53
CA ASN A 64 -1.36 29.59 30.35
C ASN A 64 -0.57 28.48 29.66
N ALA A 65 -0.53 28.41 28.33
CA ALA A 65 0.25 27.39 27.62
C ALA A 65 1.78 27.50 27.84
N TRP A 66 2.24 28.66 28.33
CA TRP A 66 3.66 29.00 28.54
C TRP A 66 4.05 29.10 30.02
N ARG A 67 3.25 28.57 30.96
CA ARG A 67 3.50 28.75 32.41
C ARG A 67 4.80 28.09 32.92
N THR A 68 5.45 27.22 32.16
CA THR A 68 6.64 26.47 32.63
C THR A 68 7.98 27.05 32.15
N SER A 69 8.01 28.21 31.48
CA SER A 69 9.28 28.84 31.06
C SER A 69 9.86 29.85 32.07
N GLY A 70 9.14 30.13 33.16
CA GLY A 70 9.63 31.00 34.23
C GLY A 70 10.23 30.19 35.37
N TRP A 71 11.50 30.46 35.70
CA TRP A 71 12.16 29.89 36.87
C TRP A 71 11.35 30.16 38.14
N ALA A 72 11.19 29.15 38.99
CA ALA A 72 10.76 29.38 40.37
C ALA A 72 11.82 30.25 41.04
N ARG A 73 11.42 31.42 41.53
CA ARG A 73 12.25 32.22 42.44
C ARG A 73 12.32 31.53 43.79
#